data_AF-A0A9X2PF16-F1
#
_entry.id   AF-A0A9X2PF16-F1
#
_cell.length_a   1.000
_cell.length_b   1.000
_cell.length_c   1.000
_cell.angle_alpha   90.00
_cell.angle_beta   90.00
_cell.angle_gamma   90.00
#
_symmetry.space_group_name_H-M   'P 1'
#
loop_
_entity.id
_entity.type
_entity.pdbx_description
1 polymer ?
#
loop_
_entity_poly.entity_id
_entity_poly.type
_entity_poly.pdbx_seq_one_letter_code
_entity_poly.pdbx_strand_id
1 'polypeptide(L)'
;MTATIVKGDGWLRTLGFGSSTASYEITVRRSGADEAASSADGVLTAEVGTMVEARHARRAVLVLEDGRSVGIDIGDLTASGLAFTIRADSHRSIDIFL
;
A
#
# COMPACT_ATOMS: atom_id res chain seq x y z
N MET A 1 3.13 11.20 -19.12
CA MET A 1 3.18 10.53 -17.81
C MET A 1 1.88 9.75 -17.66
N THR A 2 1.93 8.43 -17.72
CA THR A 2 0.72 7.60 -17.63
C THR A 2 0.60 7.09 -16.20
N ALA A 3 -0.52 7.34 -15.55
CA ALA A 3 -0.83 6.82 -14.23
C ALA A 3 -1.82 5.67 -14.36
N THR A 4 -1.56 4.56 -13.67
CA THR A 4 -2.49 3.42 -13.58
C THR A 4 -3.07 3.38 -12.17
N ILE A 5 -4.39 3.28 -12.07
CA ILE A 5 -5.09 3.16 -10.79
C ILE A 5 -5.53 1.71 -10.61
N VAL A 6 -5.16 1.12 -9.47
CA VAL A 6 -5.54 -0.23 -9.06
C VAL A 6 -6.37 -0.12 -7.80
N LYS A 7 -7.56 -0.71 -7.80
CA LYS A 7 -8.43 -0.79 -6.61
C LYS A 7 -8.67 -2.25 -6.28
N GLY A 8 -8.86 -2.56 -5.00
CA GLY A 8 -9.18 -3.90 -4.56
C GLY A 8 -9.36 -3.98 -3.07
N ASP A 9 -9.74 -5.17 -2.61
CA ASP A 9 -9.78 -5.52 -1.21
C ASP A 9 -8.59 -6.42 -0.85
N GLY A 10 -8.35 -6.56 0.46
CA GLY A 10 -7.22 -7.32 0.98
C GLY A 10 -7.18 -7.27 2.49
N TRP A 11 -5.98 -7.40 3.05
CA TRP A 11 -5.75 -7.31 4.49
C TRP A 11 -4.62 -6.34 4.83
N LEU A 12 -4.86 -5.46 5.79
CA LEU A 12 -3.83 -4.66 6.41
C LEU A 12 -3.29 -5.41 7.63
N ARG A 13 -2.00 -5.71 7.63
CA ARG A 13 -1.30 -6.35 8.75
C ARG A 13 -0.39 -5.35 9.44
N THR A 14 -0.55 -5.21 10.75
CA THR A 14 0.31 -4.41 11.61
C THR A 14 1.13 -5.32 12.52
N LEU A 15 2.20 -4.78 13.09
CA LEU A 15 3.10 -5.55 13.96
C LEU A 15 2.51 -5.78 15.36
N GLY A 16 1.67 -4.86 15.85
CA GLY A 16 1.14 -4.89 17.22
C GLY A 16 -0.33 -5.29 17.37
N PHE A 17 -1.18 -5.04 16.37
CA PHE A 17 -2.64 -5.19 16.51
C PHE A 17 -3.22 -6.39 15.72
N GLY A 18 -2.41 -7.04 14.89
CA GLY A 18 -2.84 -8.17 14.07
C GLY A 18 -3.20 -7.74 12.64
N SER A 19 -4.33 -8.22 12.13
CA SER A 19 -4.75 -8.00 10.75
C SER A 19 -6.24 -7.72 10.64
N SER A 20 -6.63 -6.77 9.79
CA SER A 20 -8.02 -6.54 9.42
C SER A 20 -8.17 -6.46 7.90
N THR A 21 -9.39 -6.69 7.42
CA THR A 21 -9.74 -6.45 6.01
C THR A 21 -9.54 -4.98 5.66
N ALA A 22 -9.02 -4.72 4.47
CA ALA A 22 -8.75 -3.38 3.99
C ALA A 22 -9.17 -3.23 2.53
N SER A 23 -9.80 -2.10 2.20
CA SER A 23 -10.01 -1.66 0.82
C SER A 23 -8.95 -0.63 0.46
N TYR A 24 -8.37 -0.73 -0.73
CA TYR A 24 -7.27 0.15 -1.14
C TYR A 24 -7.46 0.69 -2.56
N GLU A 25 -6.81 1.83 -2.80
CA GLU A 25 -6.60 2.42 -4.12
C GLU A 25 -5.13 2.79 -4.25
N ILE A 26 -4.45 2.22 -5.25
CA ILE A 26 -3.04 2.44 -5.56
C ILE A 26 -2.94 3.21 -6.87
N THR A 27 -2.24 4.33 -6.85
CA THR A 27 -1.84 5.10 -8.02
C THR A 27 -0.38 4.81 -8.34
N VAL A 28 -0.15 4.09 -9.43
CA VAL A 28 1.18 3.80 -9.96
C VAL A 28 1.56 4.87 -10.97
N ARG A 29 2.70 5.53 -10.78
CA ARG A 29 3.23 6.52 -11.73
C ARG A 29 4.50 5.98 -12.38
N ARG A 30 4.45 5.74 -13.70
CA ARG A 30 5.63 5.35 -14.49
C ARG A 30 6.25 6.59 -15.13
N SER A 31 7.50 6.88 -14.79
CA SER A 31 8.28 7.91 -15.49
C SER A 31 8.98 7.27 -16.69
N GLY A 32 8.65 7.72 -17.90
CA GLY A 32 9.18 7.15 -19.14
C GLY A 32 10.59 7.66 -19.42
N ALA A 33 11.60 6.92 -18.97
CA ALA A 33 12.98 6.92 -19.48
C ALA A 33 13.89 6.00 -18.63
N ASP A 34 13.49 5.67 -17.41
CA ASP A 34 14.32 4.94 -16.46
C ASP A 34 13.45 3.89 -15.75
N GLU A 35 13.68 2.61 -16.04
CA GLU A 35 12.96 1.46 -15.46
C GLU A 35 13.14 1.37 -13.92
N ALA A 36 13.98 2.22 -13.33
CA ALA A 36 14.42 2.14 -11.95
C ALA A 36 13.52 2.83 -10.90
N ALA A 37 12.60 3.73 -11.28
CA ALA A 37 11.82 4.50 -10.30
C ALA A 37 10.33 4.54 -10.61
N SER A 38 9.66 3.39 -10.50
CA SER A 38 8.20 3.37 -10.36
C SER A 38 7.85 3.70 -8.91
N SER A 39 7.30 4.88 -8.65
CA SER A 39 6.68 5.18 -7.36
C SER A 39 5.20 4.80 -7.41
N ALA A 40 4.72 4.18 -6.33
CA ALA A 40 3.32 3.87 -6.16
C ALA A 40 2.87 4.39 -4.79
N ASP A 41 1.86 5.24 -4.82
CA ASP A 41 1.21 5.78 -3.63
C ASP A 41 -0.21 5.27 -3.58
N GLY A 42 -0.81 5.23 -2.41
CA GLY A 42 -2.18 4.83 -2.28
C GLY A 42 -2.86 5.37 -1.04
N VAL A 43 -4.15 5.08 -0.98
CA VAL A 43 -4.97 5.25 0.21
C VAL A 43 -5.63 3.92 0.53
N LEU A 44 -5.75 3.61 1.82
CA LEU A 44 -6.48 2.43 2.27
C LEU A 44 -7.44 2.78 3.39
N THR A 45 -8.49 1.98 3.52
CA THR A 45 -9.41 2.00 4.66
C THR A 45 -9.45 0.61 5.25
N ALA A 46 -9.31 0.53 6.56
CA ALA A 46 -9.38 -0.71 7.33
C ALA A 46 -10.08 -0.43 8.66
N GLU A 47 -10.07 -1.38 9.59
CA GLU A 47 -10.56 -1.13 10.94
C GLU A 47 -9.76 0.01 11.60
N VAL A 48 -10.45 0.94 12.28
CA VAL A 48 -9.84 2.14 12.88
C VAL A 48 -8.68 1.78 13.81
N GLY A 49 -8.82 0.76 14.65
CA GLY A 49 -7.75 0.31 15.54
C GLY A 49 -6.49 -0.12 14.78
N THR A 50 -6.67 -0.85 13.67
CA THR A 50 -5.58 -1.27 12.79
C THR A 50 -4.92 -0.08 12.10
N MET A 51 -5.72 0.88 11.59
CA MET A 51 -5.18 2.09 10.93
C MET A 51 -4.38 2.97 11.89
N VAL A 52 -4.84 3.12 13.13
CA VAL A 52 -4.13 3.89 14.18
C VAL A 52 -2.79 3.25 14.48
N GLU A 53 -2.73 1.92 14.63
CA GLU A 53 -1.49 1.20 14.87
C GLU A 53 -0.53 1.29 13.67
N ALA A 54 -1.03 1.08 12.46
CA ALA A 54 -0.24 1.21 11.23
C ALA A 54 0.40 2.61 11.12
N ARG A 55 -0.38 3.65 11.44
CA ARG A 55 0.08 5.04 11.45
C ARG A 55 1.11 5.29 12.55
N HIS A 56 0.88 4.77 13.75
CA HIS A 56 1.82 4.88 14.85
C HIS A 56 3.17 4.22 14.52
N ALA A 57 3.15 3.04 13.90
CA ALA A 57 4.34 2.32 13.46
C ALA A 57 5.01 2.92 12.22
N ARG A 58 4.32 3.80 11.47
CA ARG A 58 4.71 4.34 10.15
C ARG A 58 5.02 3.29 9.09
N ARG A 59 4.59 2.05 9.31
CA ARG A 59 4.82 0.91 8.41
C ARG A 59 3.76 -0.15 8.63
N ALA A 60 3.40 -0.83 7.55
CA ALA A 60 2.52 -1.99 7.59
C ALA A 60 2.81 -2.93 6.42
N VAL A 61 2.12 -4.06 6.40
CA VAL A 61 2.08 -4.96 5.24
C VAL A 61 0.66 -4.97 4.70
N LEU A 62 0.51 -4.63 3.43
CA LEU A 62 -0.73 -4.80 2.69
C LEU A 62 -0.70 -6.16 1.99
N VAL A 63 -1.65 -7.03 2.31
CA VAL A 63 -1.85 -8.30 1.63
C VAL A 63 -2.96 -8.11 0.61
N LEU A 64 -2.65 -8.31 -0.67
CA LEU A 64 -3.60 -8.20 -1.77
C LEU A 64 -4.50 -9.45 -1.81
N GLU A 65 -5.63 -9.36 -2.51
CA GLU A 65 -6.57 -10.48 -2.75
C GLU A 65 -5.92 -11.76 -3.27
N ASP A 66 -4.89 -11.63 -4.12
CA ASP A 66 -4.13 -12.76 -4.68
C ASP A 66 -3.10 -13.37 -3.70
N GLY A 67 -3.08 -12.91 -2.46
CA GLY A 67 -2.20 -13.38 -1.39
C GLY A 67 -0.81 -12.77 -1.39
N ARG A 68 -0.48 -11.88 -2.34
CA ARG A 68 0.81 -11.18 -2.34
C ARG A 68 0.87 -10.16 -1.21
N SER A 69 2.04 -10.07 -0.59
CA SER A 69 2.30 -9.14 0.51
C SER A 69 3.22 -8.01 0.05
N VAL A 70 2.80 -6.78 0.29
CA VAL A 70 3.51 -5.55 -0.09
C VAL A 70 3.85 -4.77 1.17
N GLY A 71 5.12 -4.45 1.36
CA GLY A 71 5.55 -3.54 2.41
C GLY A 71 5.18 -2.11 2.07
N ILE A 72 4.48 -1.42 2.97
CA ILE A 72 4.05 -0.04 2.76
C ILE A 72 4.54 0.86 3.88
N ASP A 73 4.98 2.05 3.51
CA ASP A 73 5.22 3.16 4.42
C ASP A 73 3.92 3.90 4.64
N ILE A 74 3.56 4.09 5.90
CA ILE A 74 2.30 4.71 6.28
C ILE A 74 2.52 6.22 6.46
N GLY A 75 1.72 6.99 5.73
CA GLY A 75 1.64 8.43 5.81
C GLY A 75 0.50 8.90 6.72
N ASP A 76 -0.06 10.05 6.38
CA ASP A 76 -1.13 10.67 7.16
C ASP A 76 -2.51 10.09 6.88
N LEU A 77 -3.41 10.25 7.86
CA LEU A 77 -4.82 9.99 7.67
C LEU A 77 -5.45 11.17 6.90
N THR A 78 -6.04 10.86 5.75
CA THR A 78 -6.73 11.82 4.89
C THR A 78 -8.25 11.61 4.97
N ALA A 79 -9.03 12.49 4.36
CA ALA A 79 -10.47 12.32 4.24
C ALA A 79 -10.86 11.02 3.48
N SER A 80 -9.96 10.51 2.63
CA SER A 80 -10.17 9.30 1.82
C SER A 80 -9.65 8.02 2.46
N GLY A 81 -9.01 8.11 3.63
CA GLY A 81 -8.36 6.98 4.30
C GLY A 81 -6.89 7.22 4.62
N LEU A 82 -6.20 6.17 5.06
CA LEU A 82 -4.80 6.21 5.45
C LEU A 82 -3.91 6.21 4.21
N ALA A 83 -3.14 7.28 4.02
CA ALA A 83 -2.20 7.37 2.91
C ALA A 83 -1.01 6.42 3.13
N PHE A 84 -0.49 5.88 2.04
CA PHE A 84 0.71 5.05 2.07
C PHE A 84 1.53 5.15 0.78
N THR A 85 2.79 4.75 0.85
CA THR A 85 3.69 4.61 -0.30
C THR A 85 4.27 3.20 -0.32
N ILE A 86 4.40 2.61 -1.50
CA ILE A 86 5.03 1.30 -1.70
C ILE A 86 6.54 1.50 -1.90
N ARG A 87 7.37 0.82 -1.11
CA ARG A 87 8.83 0.89 -1.28
C ARG A 87 9.27 0.13 -2.52
N ALA A 88 10.08 0.78 -3.36
CA ALA A 88 10.72 0.19 -4.53
C ALA A 88 11.61 -1.02 -4.20
N ASP A 89 12.16 -1.08 -2.98
CA ASP A 89 13.09 -2.12 -2.52
C ASP A 89 12.48 -3.04 -1.45
N SER A 90 11.18 -3.31 -1.56
CA SER A 90 10.60 -4.45 -0.84
C SER A 90 11.12 -5.70 -1.56
N HIS A 91 12.10 -6.41 -0.98
CA HIS A 91 12.88 -7.56 -1.51
C HIS A 91 12.08 -8.79 -2.06
N ARG A 92 10.86 -8.59 -2.52
CA ARG A 92 9.96 -9.44 -3.31
C ARG A 92 9.22 -8.58 -4.33
N SER A 93 9.97 -7.73 -5.03
CA SER A 93 9.48 -6.68 -5.91
C SER A 93 8.47 -7.22 -6.94
N ILE A 94 7.20 -6.87 -6.74
CA ILE A 94 6.31 -6.40 -7.80
C ILE A 94 6.25 -7.32 -9.04
N ASP A 95 5.65 -8.49 -8.91
CA ASP A 95 4.97 -9.17 -10.04
C ASP A 95 3.57 -8.57 -10.28
N ILE A 96 3.33 -7.30 -9.93
CA ILE A 96 2.01 -6.63 -10.08
C ILE A 96 1.70 -6.31 -11.55
N PHE A 97 2.58 -6.68 -12.48
CA PHE A 97 2.43 -6.45 -13.91
C PHE A 97 2.70 -7.74 -14.70
N LEU A 98 1.76 -8.68 -14.65
CA LEU A 98 1.57 -9.70 -15.70
C LEU A 98 0.11 -9.66 -16.17
#